data_AF-A0A7C3LEZ8-F1
#
_entry.id   AF-A0A7C3LEZ8-F1
#
_cell.length_a   1.000
_cell.length_b   1.000
_cell.length_c   1.000
_cell.angle_alpha   90.00
_cell.angle_beta   90.00
_cell.angle_gamma   90.00
#
_symmetry.space_group_name_H-M   'P 1'
#
loop_
_entity.id
_entity.type
_entity.pdbx_description
1 polymer ?
#
loop_
_entity_poly.entity_id
_entity_poly.type
_entity_poly.pdbx_seq_one_letter_code
_entity_poly.pdbx_strand_id
1 'polypeptide(L)'
;MTELTLEQLSSLQRTLLDIVRKYPGRFSRSGLAKMLVGAKSWQDREYPEYGRFSDRGRKEITWQIDSLVQQSYLRLDGRNRLAPTLSPKEFDVDV
;
A
#
# COMPACT_ATOMS: atom_id res chain seq x y z
N MET A 1 -3.49 11.55 -20.34
CA MET A 1 -3.49 11.18 -18.91
C MET A 1 -2.06 10.84 -18.55
N THR A 2 -1.41 11.64 -17.71
CA THR A 2 0.04 11.50 -17.44
C THR A 2 0.25 10.29 -16.53
N GLU A 3 0.90 9.23 -17.05
CA GLU A 3 1.40 8.12 -16.24
C GLU A 3 2.41 8.68 -15.22
N LEU A 4 2.03 8.74 -13.94
CA LEU A 4 2.94 9.13 -12.88
C LEU A 4 4.00 8.02 -12.75
N THR A 5 5.28 8.33 -12.94
CA THR A 5 6.38 7.38 -12.77
C THR A 5 6.69 7.18 -11.28
N LEU A 6 7.30 6.05 -10.90
CA LEU A 6 7.68 5.75 -9.49
C LEU A 6 8.49 6.88 -8.81
N GLU A 7 9.16 7.70 -9.62
CA GLU A 7 9.95 8.87 -9.23
C GLU A 7 9.10 9.97 -8.55
N GLN A 8 7.80 10.04 -8.86
CA GLN A 8 6.88 11.04 -8.30
C GLN A 8 6.21 10.61 -6.99
N LEU A 9 6.41 9.35 -6.56
CA LEU A 9 5.89 8.89 -5.28
C LEU A 9 6.62 9.59 -4.12
N SER A 10 5.85 10.07 -3.15
CA SER A 10 6.39 10.58 -1.88
C SER A 10 7.16 9.48 -1.12
N SER A 11 8.06 9.88 -0.22
CA SER A 11 8.79 8.93 0.65
C SER A 11 7.85 7.98 1.42
N LEU A 12 6.70 8.51 1.87
CA LEU A 12 5.65 7.73 2.52
C LEU A 12 5.06 6.67 1.57
N GLN A 13 4.66 7.08 0.36
CA GLN A 13 4.08 6.16 -0.64
C GLN A 13 5.06 5.07 -1.07
N ARG A 14 6.34 5.40 -1.26
CA ARG A 14 7.39 4.41 -1.57
C ARG A 14 7.52 3.39 -0.44
N THR A 15 7.51 3.85 0.82
CA THR A 15 7.55 2.96 1.99
C THR A 15 6.31 2.06 2.05
N LEU A 16 5.11 2.60 1.81
CA LEU A 16 3.88 1.80 1.77
C LEU A 16 3.94 0.71 0.70
N LEU A 17 4.40 1.07 -0.50
CA LEU A 17 4.56 0.12 -1.61
C LEU A 17 5.57 -0.98 -1.27
N ASP A 18 6.71 -0.63 -0.67
CA ASP A 18 7.74 -1.59 -0.23
C ASP A 18 7.18 -2.59 0.79
N ILE A 19 6.45 -2.11 1.79
CA ILE A 19 5.82 -2.96 2.81
C ILE A 19 4.82 -3.94 2.19
N VAL A 20 3.99 -3.47 1.25
CA VAL A 20 3.03 -4.35 0.56
C VAL A 20 3.73 -5.35 -0.37
N ARG A 21 4.86 -4.98 -0.98
CA ARG A 21 5.70 -5.91 -1.76
C ARG A 21 6.33 -6.99 -0.88
N LYS A 22 6.76 -6.63 0.34
CA LYS A 22 7.31 -7.56 1.33
C LYS A 22 6.25 -8.51 1.88
N TYR A 23 5.00 -8.05 2.00
CA TYR A 23 3.89 -8.81 2.58
C TYR A 23 2.62 -8.82 1.69
N PRO A 24 2.70 -9.37 0.48
CA PRO A 24 1.59 -9.33 -0.48
C PRO A 24 0.38 -10.12 0.05
N GLY A 25 -0.81 -9.53 -0.05
CA GLY A 25 -2.06 -10.16 0.39
C GLY A 25 -2.16 -10.36 1.91
N ARG A 26 -1.31 -9.70 2.71
CA ARG A 26 -1.35 -9.82 4.17
C ARG A 26 -2.32 -8.84 4.82
N PHE A 27 -2.42 -7.63 4.29
CA PHE A 27 -3.13 -6.54 4.94
C PHE A 27 -4.32 -6.06 4.11
N SER A 28 -5.45 -5.77 4.76
CA SER A 28 -6.44 -4.86 4.19
C SER A 28 -5.94 -3.42 4.29
N ARG A 29 -6.55 -2.48 3.55
CA ARG A 29 -6.23 -1.03 3.63
C ARG A 29 -6.25 -0.51 5.07
N SER A 30 -7.35 -0.77 5.76
CA SER A 30 -7.57 -0.36 7.15
C SER A 30 -6.64 -1.10 8.12
N GLY A 31 -6.34 -2.38 7.85
CA GLY A 31 -5.41 -3.18 8.65
C GLY A 31 -3.98 -2.65 8.57
N LEU A 32 -3.49 -2.40 7.36
CA LEU A 32 -2.17 -1.81 7.13
C LEU A 32 -2.05 -0.45 7.83
N ALA A 33 -3.04 0.43 7.65
CA ALA A 33 -3.03 1.73 8.32
C ALA A 33 -3.01 1.61 9.84
N LYS A 34 -3.75 0.67 10.44
CA LYS A 34 -3.72 0.41 11.90
C LYS A 34 -2.35 -0.07 12.37
N MET A 35 -1.75 -1.01 11.64
CA MET A 35 -0.43 -1.56 11.97
C MET A 35 0.63 -0.44 11.99
N LEU A 36 0.64 0.38 10.94
CA LEU A 36 1.65 1.41 10.75
C LEU A 36 1.58 2.57 11.75
N VAL A 37 0.38 2.94 12.20
CA VAL A 37 0.22 3.97 13.25
C VAL A 37 0.33 3.41 14.67
N GLY A 38 0.58 2.11 14.83
CA GLY A 38 0.69 1.49 16.15
C GLY A 38 -0.64 1.42 16.91
N ALA A 39 -1.76 1.24 16.21
CA ALA A 39 -3.07 1.21 16.85
C ALA A 39 -3.17 0.05 17.86
N LYS A 40 -3.69 0.31 19.07
CA LYS A 40 -3.86 -0.71 20.13
C LYS A 40 -4.71 -1.91 19.70
N SER A 41 -5.66 -1.69 18.79
CA SER A 41 -6.56 -2.72 18.24
C SER A 41 -5.92 -3.59 17.15
N TRP A 42 -4.66 -3.35 16.80
CA TRP A 42 -3.89 -4.24 15.95
C TRP A 42 -3.34 -5.41 16.79
N GLN A 43 -3.52 -6.63 16.29
CA GLN A 43 -3.28 -7.86 17.05
C GLN A 43 -1.81 -8.28 17.07
N ASP A 44 -1.07 -8.03 16.00
CA ASP A 44 0.28 -8.57 15.78
C ASP A 44 1.31 -7.45 15.88
N ARG A 45 1.79 -7.17 17.09
CA ARG A 45 2.69 -6.03 17.35
C ARG A 45 4.16 -6.35 17.06
N GLU A 46 4.45 -7.56 16.59
CA GLU A 46 5.81 -8.04 16.33
C GLU A 46 6.29 -7.70 14.91
N TYR A 47 5.42 -7.15 14.04
CA TYR A 47 5.87 -6.63 12.75
C TYR A 47 6.94 -5.55 12.94
N PRO A 48 8.09 -5.63 12.26
CA PRO A 48 9.11 -4.58 12.29
C PRO A 48 8.59 -3.19 11.93
N GLU A 49 7.52 -3.13 11.14
CA GLU A 49 6.90 -1.90 10.66
C GLU A 49 5.81 -1.37 11.62
N TYR A 50 5.52 -2.07 12.71
CA TYR A 50 4.51 -1.65 13.68
C TYR A 50 4.86 -0.29 14.28
N GLY A 51 3.92 0.65 14.22
CA GLY A 51 4.12 2.01 14.76
C GLY A 51 5.13 2.88 14.00
N ARG A 52 5.62 2.43 12.84
CA ARG A 52 6.60 3.17 12.01
C ARG A 52 6.14 4.58 11.61
N PHE A 53 4.83 4.82 11.55
CA PHE A 53 4.21 6.11 11.28
C PHE A 53 3.28 6.55 12.42
N SER A 54 3.72 6.33 13.67
CA SER A 54 2.98 6.71 14.88
C SER A 54 2.80 8.22 15.06
N ASP A 55 3.62 9.03 14.39
CA ASP A 55 3.50 10.48 14.28
C ASP A 55 2.42 10.93 13.29
N ARG A 56 1.89 10.01 12.47
CA ARG A 56 0.90 10.30 11.42
C ARG A 56 -0.50 9.83 11.78
N GLY A 57 -1.49 10.53 11.22
CA GLY A 57 -2.89 10.15 11.38
C GLY A 57 -3.26 8.90 10.57
N ARG A 58 -4.04 7.99 11.16
CA ARG A 58 -4.55 6.80 10.45
C ARG A 58 -5.30 7.14 9.16
N LYS A 59 -6.04 8.26 9.14
CA LYS A 59 -6.76 8.74 7.95
C LYS A 59 -5.79 9.12 6.82
N GLU A 60 -4.68 9.79 7.15
CA GLU A 60 -3.63 10.13 6.18
C GLU A 60 -3.03 8.87 5.56
N ILE A 61 -2.63 7.89 6.39
CA ILE A 61 -2.06 6.63 5.89
C ILE A 61 -3.07 5.89 4.99
N THR A 62 -4.34 5.84 5.39
CA THR A 62 -5.40 5.22 4.58
C THR A 62 -5.55 5.93 3.23
N TRP A 63 -5.58 7.26 3.22
CA TRP A 63 -5.70 8.05 1.99
C TRP A 63 -4.52 7.79 1.04
N GLN A 64 -3.29 7.72 1.56
CA GLN A 64 -2.10 7.42 0.76
C GLN A 64 -2.13 6.00 0.17
N ILE A 65 -2.63 5.02 0.92
CA ILE A 65 -2.86 3.66 0.41
C ILE A 65 -3.90 3.69 -0.72
N ASP A 66 -5.02 4.40 -0.52
CA ASP A 66 -6.05 4.53 -1.55
C ASP A 66 -5.51 5.22 -2.82
N SER A 67 -4.67 6.24 -2.69
CA SER A 67 -3.99 6.86 -3.83
C SER A 67 -3.12 5.87 -4.60
N LEU A 68 -2.37 5.02 -3.91
CA LEU A 68 -1.56 3.98 -4.56
C LEU A 68 -2.40 2.93 -5.29
N VAL A 69 -3.61 2.63 -4.79
CA VAL A 69 -4.56 1.76 -5.48
C VAL A 69 -5.15 2.45 -6.71
N GLN A 70 -5.56 3.72 -6.60
CA GLN A 70 -6.09 4.51 -7.72
C GLN A 70 -5.06 4.70 -8.85
N GLN A 71 -3.79 4.87 -8.48
CA GLN A 71 -2.67 4.99 -9.41
C GLN A 71 -2.19 3.62 -9.95
N SER A 72 -2.87 2.52 -9.62
CA SER A 72 -2.54 1.16 -10.06
C SER A 72 -1.16 0.66 -9.61
N TYR A 73 -0.52 1.27 -8.60
CA TYR A 73 0.69 0.73 -7.97
C TYR A 73 0.37 -0.47 -7.07
N LEU A 74 -0.78 -0.41 -6.40
CA LEU A 74 -1.34 -1.48 -5.61
C LEU A 74 -2.68 -1.92 -6.20
N ARG A 75 -3.07 -3.15 -5.92
CA ARG A 75 -4.40 -3.67 -6.18
C ARG A 75 -4.98 -4.35 -4.95
N LEU A 76 -6.28 -4.57 -4.99
CA LEU A 76 -6.96 -5.43 -4.03
C LEU A 76 -7.10 -6.82 -4.64
N ASP A 77 -6.74 -7.85 -3.87
CA ASP A 77 -6.99 -9.24 -4.25
C ASP A 77 -8.47 -9.62 -4.07
N GLY A 78 -8.84 -10.85 -4.41
CA GLY A 78 -10.21 -11.38 -4.25
C GLY A 78 -10.70 -11.44 -2.79
N ARG A 79 -9.84 -11.13 -1.81
CA ARG A 79 -10.16 -11.04 -0.37
C ARG A 79 -10.06 -9.61 0.16
N ASN A 80 -10.02 -8.62 -0.73
CA ASN A 80 -9.91 -7.19 -0.40
C ASN A 80 -8.62 -6.87 0.38
N ARG A 81 -7.53 -7.59 0.10
CA ARG A 81 -6.20 -7.38 0.68
C ARG A 81 -5.27 -6.76 -0.35
N LEU A 82 -4.35 -5.95 0.14
CA LEU A 82 -3.39 -5.22 -0.67
C LEU A 82 -2.35 -6.17 -1.25
N ALA A 83 -2.16 -6.10 -2.56
CA ALA A 83 -1.08 -6.75 -3.28
C ALA A 83 -0.42 -5.73 -4.22
N PRO A 84 0.88 -5.85 -4.51
CA PRO A 84 1.50 -5.04 -5.55
C PRO A 84 0.82 -5.35 -6.87
N THR A 85 0.57 -4.35 -7.72
CA THR A 85 0.15 -4.63 -9.09
C THR A 85 1.30 -5.35 -9.79
N LEU A 86 1.07 -6.61 -10.19
CA LEU A 86 1.94 -7.27 -11.15
C LEU A 86 1.66 -6.51 -12.43
N SER A 87 2.65 -5.85 -13.01
CA SER A 87 2.49 -5.39 -14.38
C SER A 87 2.62 -6.63 -15.28
N PRO A 88 1.58 -7.13 -15.95
CA PRO A 88 1.74 -7.58 -17.30
C PRO A 88 1.81 -6.30 -18.16
N LYS A 89 3.01 -5.76 -18.38
CA LYS A 89 3.23 -5.03 -19.64
C LYS A 89 3.50 -6.07 -20.72
N GLU A 90 2.45 -6.83 -21.03
CA GLU A 90 2.19 -7.54 -22.28
C GLU A 90 0.68 -7.39 -22.54
N PHE A 91 0.19 -6.15 -22.52
CA PHE A 91 -0.96 -5.81 -23.36
C PHE A 91 -0.35 -5.16 -24.59
N ASP A 92 0.21 -6.03 -25.42
CA ASP A 92 0.47 -5.75 -26.82
C ASP A 92 -0.88 -5.36 -27.43
N VAL A 93 -0.96 -4.10 -27.83
CA VAL A 93 -1.98 -3.64 -28.75
C VAL A 93 -1.56 -4.11 -30.13
N ASP A 94 -1.89 -5.35 -30.50
CA ASP A 94 -1.91 -5.71 -31.91
C ASP A 94 -3.30 -5.37 -32.46
N VAL A 95 -3.28 -4.46 -33.44
CA VAL A 95 -4.39 -3.91 -34.20
C VAL A 95 -4.66 -4.78 -35.42
#